data_AF-A0A8X6TSQ8-F1
#
_entry.id   AF-A0A8X6TSQ8-F1
#
_cell.length_a   1.000
_cell.length_b   1.000
_cell.length_c   1.000
_cell.angle_alpha   90.00
_cell.angle_beta   90.00
_cell.angle_gamma   90.00
#
_symmetry.space_group_name_H-M   'P 1'
#
loop_
_entity.id
_entity.type
_entity.pdbx_description
1 polymer ?
#
loop_
_entity_poly.entity_id
_entity_poly.type
_entity_poly.pdbx_seq_one_letter_code
_entity_poly.pdbx_strand_id
1 'polypeptide(L)'
;MIIAAKDLSLENDVAERSEFVKTFSATNLDLSKRIRCLGERKKDKIFTKKRIAWIILKILILIICILCFLYQSTKFCILYYTYPTTLSLAVTKPEVIIKPAFTFCNSGGVNRTYFCSEYPHLCMKPRNLTQFCEQYPFNCRGDNSNLMIPKADMKYRKEIYKALRHIHLSSSLSQAKGNPWSLSVTGGR
;
A
#
# COMPACT_ATOMS: atom_id res chain seq x y z
N MET A 1 -6.69 19.77 9.25
CA MET A 1 -7.75 19.14 10.09
C MET A 1 -7.29 17.88 10.84
N ILE A 2 -6.07 17.36 10.65
CA ILE A 2 -5.58 16.14 11.31
C ILE A 2 -4.81 16.45 12.62
N ILE A 3 -4.29 17.67 12.79
CA ILE A 3 -3.50 18.05 13.97
C ILE A 3 -4.39 18.12 15.23
N ALA A 4 -5.64 18.59 15.11
CA ALA A 4 -6.57 18.72 16.24
C ALA A 4 -7.04 17.37 16.83
N ALA A 5 -7.01 16.28 16.06
CA ALA A 5 -7.43 14.96 16.55
C ALA A 5 -6.39 14.32 17.48
N LYS A 6 -5.12 14.73 17.37
CA LYS A 6 -4.01 14.16 18.16
C LYS A 6 -3.96 14.76 19.57
N ASP A 7 -4.30 16.03 19.71
CA ASP A 7 -4.39 16.71 21.01
C ASP A 7 -5.57 16.18 21.85
N LEU A 8 -6.72 15.88 21.22
CA LEU A 8 -7.88 15.34 21.94
C LEU A 8 -7.64 13.96 22.56
N SER A 9 -6.83 13.12 21.91
CA SER A 9 -6.55 11.76 22.42
C SER A 9 -5.50 11.77 23.53
N LEU A 10 -4.57 12.74 23.52
CA LEU A 10 -3.55 12.87 24.55
C LEU A 10 -4.13 13.45 25.85
N GLU A 11 -5.11 14.35 25.75
CA GLU A 11 -5.77 14.97 26.91
C GLU A 11 -6.65 13.97 27.68
N ASN A 12 -7.31 13.04 26.98
CA ASN A 12 -8.12 11.99 27.59
C ASN A 12 -7.26 10.95 28.35
N ASP A 13 -6.08 10.59 27.84
CA ASP A 13 -5.13 9.67 28.51
C ASP A 13 -4.51 10.26 29.79
N VAL A 14 -4.27 11.58 29.80
CA VAL A 14 -3.77 12.30 30.99
C VAL A 14 -4.88 12.46 32.04
N ALA A 15 -6.14 12.67 31.61
CA ALA A 15 -7.28 12.77 32.50
C ALA A 15 -7.55 11.44 33.24
N GLU A 16 -7.53 10.30 32.54
CA GLU A 16 -7.77 8.96 33.13
C GLU A 16 -6.65 8.52 34.07
N ARG A 17 -5.38 8.82 33.73
CA ARG A 17 -4.24 8.66 34.65
C ARG A 17 -4.39 9.50 35.93
N SER A 18 -4.98 10.69 35.84
CA SER A 18 -5.18 11.55 37.01
C SER A 18 -6.23 10.98 37.96
N GLU A 19 -7.32 10.38 37.47
CA GLU A 19 -8.35 9.77 38.31
C GLU A 19 -7.90 8.46 38.97
N PHE A 20 -7.15 7.62 38.25
CA PHE A 20 -6.60 6.39 38.83
C PHE A 20 -5.59 6.69 39.95
N VAL A 21 -4.71 7.68 39.77
CA VAL A 21 -3.77 8.12 40.81
C VAL A 21 -4.49 8.78 42.00
N LYS A 22 -5.56 9.55 41.76
CA LYS A 22 -6.38 10.15 42.83
C LYS A 22 -7.10 9.09 43.66
N THR A 23 -7.65 8.06 43.00
CA THR A 23 -8.35 6.95 43.67
C THR A 23 -7.38 6.07 44.47
N PHE A 24 -6.17 5.87 43.96
CA PHE A 24 -5.09 5.20 44.67
C PHE A 24 -4.57 6.03 45.85
N SER A 25 -4.46 7.36 45.72
CA SER A 25 -4.07 8.25 46.81
C SER A 25 -5.10 8.28 47.95
N ALA A 26 -6.40 8.34 47.62
CA ALA A 26 -7.49 8.37 48.60
C ALA A 26 -7.56 7.08 49.44
N THR A 27 -7.36 5.92 48.80
CA THR A 27 -7.35 4.60 49.49
C THR A 27 -6.10 4.40 50.35
N ASN A 28 -4.94 4.92 49.94
CA ASN A 28 -3.72 4.89 50.76
C ASN A 28 -3.78 5.85 51.96
N LEU A 29 -4.47 6.99 51.85
CA LEU A 29 -4.67 7.92 52.96
C LEU A 29 -5.58 7.34 54.05
N ASP A 30 -6.64 6.60 53.67
CA ASP A 30 -7.52 5.89 54.60
C ASP A 30 -6.80 4.71 55.29
N LEU A 31 -5.96 3.98 54.54
CA LEU A 31 -5.11 2.91 55.08
C LEU A 31 -4.07 3.48 56.07
N SER A 32 -3.47 4.63 55.76
CA SER A 32 -2.51 5.34 56.63
C SER A 32 -3.16 5.87 57.91
N LYS A 33 -4.40 6.39 57.85
CA LYS A 33 -5.16 6.82 59.02
C LYS A 33 -5.54 5.65 59.93
N ARG A 34 -5.93 4.49 59.36
CA ARG A 34 -6.15 3.26 60.12
C ARG A 34 -4.89 2.68 60.75
N ILE A 35 -3.71 2.90 60.16
CA ILE A 35 -2.43 2.51 60.76
C ILE A 35 -2.07 3.40 61.97
N ARG A 36 -2.48 4.67 61.98
CA ARG A 36 -2.19 5.62 63.08
C ARG A 36 -2.98 5.36 64.37
N CYS A 37 -4.21 4.83 64.27
CA CYS A 37 -5.02 4.50 65.45
C CYS A 37 -4.61 3.20 66.17
N LEU A 38 -3.68 2.42 65.61
CA LEU A 38 -3.18 1.18 66.23
C LEU A 38 -1.92 1.40 67.10
N GLY A 39 -1.61 2.66 67.41
CA GLY A 39 -0.40 3.09 68.13
C GLY A 39 -0.44 2.99 69.66
N GLU A 40 -1.56 2.60 70.25
CA GLU A 40 -1.70 2.50 71.72
C GLU A 40 -1.97 1.04 72.10
N ARG A 41 -0.93 0.20 72.12
CA ARG A 41 -0.74 -0.94 73.07
C ARG A 41 0.64 -1.57 72.87
N LYS A 42 1.54 -1.30 73.82
CA LYS A 42 2.77 -2.07 74.06
C LYS A 42 2.41 -3.56 74.23
N LYS A 43 2.79 -4.41 73.28
CA LYS A 43 3.16 -5.84 73.46
C LYS A 43 3.68 -6.43 72.12
N ASP A 44 4.90 -6.95 72.19
CA ASP A 44 5.51 -7.98 71.33
C ASP A 44 6.09 -7.58 69.95
N LYS A 45 7.40 -7.26 69.93
CA LYS A 45 8.23 -6.96 68.73
C LYS A 45 8.20 -8.05 67.63
N ILE A 46 7.71 -9.25 67.92
CA ILE A 46 7.62 -10.39 66.99
C ILE A 46 6.43 -10.23 66.02
N PHE A 47 5.30 -9.70 66.49
CA PHE A 47 4.07 -9.58 65.69
C PHE A 47 4.21 -8.48 64.61
N THR A 48 5.01 -7.45 64.89
CA THR A 48 5.28 -6.33 63.99
C THR A 48 6.08 -6.77 62.75
N LYS A 49 7.05 -7.68 62.89
CA LYS A 49 7.84 -8.21 61.76
C LYS A 49 6.99 -9.01 60.77
N LYS A 50 6.12 -9.90 61.27
CA LYS A 50 5.20 -10.69 60.42
C LYS A 50 4.22 -9.79 59.65
N ARG A 51 3.69 -8.76 60.31
CA ARG A 51 2.75 -7.81 59.67
C ARG A 51 3.42 -6.97 58.59
N ILE A 52 4.64 -6.49 58.84
CA ILE A 52 5.42 -5.73 57.84
C ILE A 52 5.78 -6.62 56.64
N ALA A 53 6.23 -7.87 56.88
CA ALA A 53 6.53 -8.81 55.80
C ALA A 53 5.30 -9.09 54.91
N TRP A 54 4.11 -9.23 55.51
CA TRP A 54 2.86 -9.42 54.76
C TRP A 54 2.47 -8.21 53.89
N ILE A 55 2.76 -6.99 54.36
CA ILE A 55 2.52 -5.76 53.59
C ILE A 55 3.48 -5.69 52.40
N ILE A 56 4.76 -5.99 52.62
CA ILE A 56 5.77 -6.02 51.55
C ILE A 56 5.40 -7.05 50.49
N LEU A 57 4.97 -8.25 50.90
CA LEU A 57 4.51 -9.29 49.96
C LEU A 57 3.31 -8.82 49.13
N LYS A 58 2.31 -8.19 49.76
CA LYS A 58 1.14 -7.63 49.04
C LYS A 58 1.55 -6.56 48.02
N ILE A 59 2.47 -5.67 48.39
CA ILE A 59 2.97 -4.62 47.49
C ILE A 59 3.76 -5.24 46.34
N LEU A 60 4.61 -6.22 46.61
CA LEU A 60 5.40 -6.90 45.58
C LEU A 60 4.50 -7.61 44.56
N ILE A 61 3.44 -8.30 45.03
CA ILE A 61 2.42 -8.90 44.16
C ILE A 61 1.70 -7.84 43.33
N LEU A 62 1.33 -6.71 43.95
CA LEU A 62 0.67 -5.61 43.24
C LEU A 62 1.57 -5.02 42.14
N ILE A 63 2.86 -4.82 42.42
CA ILE A 63 3.84 -4.34 41.44
C ILE A 63 3.96 -5.31 40.27
N ILE A 64 4.12 -6.61 40.55
CA ILE A 64 4.18 -7.63 39.50
C ILE A 64 2.91 -7.60 38.63
N CYS A 65 1.74 -7.49 39.26
CA CYS A 65 0.46 -7.44 38.56
C CYS A 65 0.36 -6.21 37.64
N ILE A 66 0.79 -5.03 38.12
CA ILE A 66 0.81 -3.79 37.32
C ILE A 66 1.78 -3.91 36.14
N LEU A 67 2.97 -4.48 36.35
CA LEU A 67 3.95 -4.68 35.28
C LEU A 67 3.41 -5.62 34.19
N CYS A 68 2.77 -6.73 34.59
CA CYS A 68 2.12 -7.65 33.64
C CYS A 68 1.00 -6.95 32.86
N PHE A 69 0.17 -6.16 33.53
CA PHE A 69 -0.90 -5.40 32.89
C PHE A 69 -0.37 -4.40 31.86
N LEU A 70 0.65 -3.62 32.21
CA LEU A 70 1.28 -2.65 31.30
C LEU A 70 1.94 -3.34 30.09
N TYR A 71 2.59 -4.49 30.32
CA TYR A 71 3.18 -5.29 29.24
C TYR A 71 2.12 -5.79 28.26
N GLN A 72 1.02 -6.36 28.77
CA GLN A 72 -0.08 -6.84 27.94
C GLN A 72 -0.75 -5.69 27.17
N SER A 73 -1.02 -4.57 27.84
CA SER A 73 -1.61 -3.38 27.23
C SER A 73 -0.73 -2.84 26.09
N THR A 74 0.59 -2.76 26.28
CA THR A 74 1.53 -2.32 25.23
C THR A 74 1.46 -3.22 24.00
N LYS A 75 1.38 -4.54 24.17
CA LYS A 75 1.23 -5.48 23.06
C LYS A 75 -0.06 -5.25 22.28
N PHE A 76 -1.18 -4.99 22.96
CA PHE A 76 -2.44 -4.64 22.32
C PHE A 76 -2.36 -3.29 21.60
N CYS A 77 -1.74 -2.27 22.18
CA CYS A 77 -1.52 -0.98 21.52
C CYS A 77 -0.71 -1.14 20.23
N ILE A 78 0.38 -1.90 20.25
CA ILE A 78 1.20 -2.16 19.05
C ILE A 78 0.36 -2.88 17.97
N LEU A 79 -0.45 -3.87 18.35
CA LEU A 79 -1.33 -4.57 17.42
C LEU A 79 -2.38 -3.62 16.82
N TYR A 80 -2.94 -2.72 17.62
CA TYR A 80 -3.90 -1.71 17.17
C TYR A 80 -3.27 -0.72 16.18
N TYR A 81 -2.08 -0.20 16.49
CA TYR A 81 -1.39 0.79 15.64
C TYR A 81 -0.79 0.20 14.37
N THR A 82 -0.48 -1.10 14.36
CA THR A 82 0.06 -1.75 13.15
C THR A 82 -1.02 -2.15 12.15
N TYR A 83 -2.31 -2.00 12.49
CA TYR A 83 -3.46 -2.34 11.65
C TYR A 83 -3.23 -3.59 10.78
N PRO A 84 -2.86 -4.74 11.38
CA PRO A 84 -2.61 -5.93 10.59
C PRO A 84 -3.92 -6.35 9.94
N THR A 85 -3.96 -6.31 8.61
CA THR A 85 -5.13 -6.73 7.85
C THR A 85 -5.01 -8.23 7.60
N THR A 86 -5.96 -9.01 8.12
CA THR A 86 -6.09 -10.43 7.77
C THR A 86 -7.04 -10.53 6.57
N LEU A 87 -6.49 -10.79 5.39
CA LEU A 87 -7.30 -11.08 4.21
C LEU A 87 -7.74 -12.55 4.24
N SER A 88 -9.04 -12.77 4.43
CA SER A 88 -9.63 -14.10 4.25
C SER A 88 -10.11 -14.24 2.80
N LEU A 89 -9.36 -14.98 2.00
CA LEU A 89 -9.68 -15.24 0.60
C LEU A 89 -10.55 -16.50 0.51
N ALA A 90 -11.85 -16.31 0.29
CA ALA A 90 -12.73 -17.40 -0.08
C ALA A 90 -12.75 -17.54 -1.61
N VAL A 91 -12.19 -18.63 -2.13
CA VAL A 91 -12.27 -18.94 -3.56
C VAL A 91 -13.65 -19.54 -3.85
N THR A 92 -14.54 -18.71 -4.39
CA THR A 92 -15.85 -19.17 -4.86
C THR A 92 -15.81 -19.37 -6.37
N LYS A 93 -16.52 -20.40 -6.86
CA LYS A 93 -16.74 -20.62 -8.30
C LYS A 93 -18.11 -20.05 -8.65
N PRO A 94 -18.21 -18.81 -9.18
CA PRO A 94 -19.49 -18.24 -9.54
C PRO A 94 -20.09 -19.01 -10.74
N GLU A 95 -21.41 -19.13 -10.77
CA GLU A 95 -22.17 -19.75 -11.87
C GLU A 95 -22.03 -18.94 -13.18
N VAL A 96 -21.84 -17.62 -13.06
CA VAL A 96 -21.65 -16.70 -14.18
C VAL A 96 -20.29 -16.01 -14.08
N ILE A 97 -19.46 -16.18 -15.10
CA ILE A 97 -18.15 -15.52 -15.21
C ILE A 97 -18.26 -14.40 -16.25
N ILE A 98 -18.03 -13.16 -15.83
CA ILE A 98 -17.94 -12.03 -16.74
C ILE A 98 -16.66 -12.18 -17.56
N LYS A 99 -16.77 -12.21 -18.88
CA LYS A 99 -15.61 -12.31 -19.77
C LYS A 99 -14.77 -11.04 -19.67
N PRO A 100 -13.44 -11.15 -19.46
CA PRO A 100 -12.58 -9.98 -19.46
C PRO A 100 -12.47 -9.39 -20.87
N ALA A 101 -12.16 -8.11 -20.96
CA ALA A 101 -11.78 -7.50 -22.22
C ALA A 101 -10.37 -7.97 -22.60
N PHE A 102 -10.23 -8.49 -23.82
CA PHE A 102 -8.92 -8.80 -24.39
C PHE A 102 -8.48 -7.65 -25.28
N THR A 103 -7.34 -7.05 -24.95
CA THR A 103 -6.70 -6.02 -25.77
C THR A 103 -5.48 -6.61 -26.45
N PHE A 104 -5.51 -6.68 -27.78
CA PHE A 104 -4.37 -7.13 -28.58
C PHE A 104 -3.62 -5.91 -29.11
N CYS A 105 -2.30 -5.90 -28.93
CA CYS A 105 -1.42 -4.88 -29.48
C CYS A 105 -0.49 -5.50 -30.52
N ASN A 106 -0.38 -4.87 -31.69
CA ASN A 106 0.68 -5.19 -32.64
C ASN A 106 1.99 -4.58 -32.13
N SER A 107 3.04 -5.39 -32.02
CA SER A 107 4.38 -4.92 -31.60
C SER A 107 5.01 -3.94 -32.61
N GLY A 108 4.51 -3.92 -33.86
CA GLY A 108 4.79 -2.87 -34.82
C GLY A 108 4.14 -1.55 -34.39
N GLY A 109 4.87 -0.73 -33.63
CA GLY A 109 4.33 0.52 -33.05
C GLY A 109 3.81 1.54 -34.07
N VAL A 110 4.24 1.48 -35.33
CA VAL A 110 3.82 2.39 -36.40
C VAL A 110 3.87 1.66 -37.75
N ASN A 111 2.86 1.87 -38.60
CA ASN A 111 2.94 1.42 -39.98
C ASN A 111 3.97 2.28 -40.75
N ARG A 112 5.13 1.69 -41.02
CA ARG A 112 6.28 2.36 -41.66
C ARG A 112 5.94 2.89 -43.05
N THR A 113 5.18 2.13 -43.84
CA THR A 113 4.77 2.52 -45.19
C THR A 113 3.91 3.77 -45.15
N TYR A 114 2.91 3.79 -44.26
CA TYR A 114 2.03 4.95 -44.07
C TYR A 114 2.78 6.16 -43.47
N PHE A 115 3.66 5.92 -42.49
CA PHE A 115 4.43 6.98 -41.86
C PHE A 115 5.38 7.65 -42.86
N CYS A 116 6.07 6.86 -43.70
CA CYS A 116 7.03 7.40 -44.67
C CYS A 116 6.36 7.98 -45.92
N SER A 117 5.11 7.63 -46.24
CA SER A 117 4.35 8.32 -47.28
C SER A 117 3.94 9.73 -46.85
N GLU A 118 3.55 9.90 -45.58
CA GLU A 118 3.12 11.19 -45.02
C GLU A 118 4.32 12.09 -44.66
N TYR A 119 5.38 11.50 -44.10
CA TYR A 119 6.57 12.21 -43.62
C TYR A 119 7.86 11.67 -44.26
N PRO A 120 8.06 11.81 -45.60
CA PRO A 120 9.21 11.24 -46.29
C PRO A 120 10.56 11.83 -45.81
N HIS A 121 10.57 13.10 -45.39
CA HIS A 121 11.76 13.78 -44.88
C HIS A 121 12.28 13.22 -43.56
N LEU A 122 11.42 12.53 -42.79
CA LEU A 122 11.78 11.88 -41.52
C LEU A 122 12.20 10.41 -41.72
N CYS A 123 12.19 9.91 -42.96
CA CYS A 123 12.57 8.55 -43.27
C CYS A 123 13.95 8.46 -43.96
N MET A 124 14.59 7.30 -43.83
CA MET A 124 15.84 6.97 -44.49
C MET A 124 15.86 5.49 -44.89
N LYS A 125 16.63 5.18 -45.93
CA LYS A 125 16.93 3.80 -46.32
C LYS A 125 18.08 3.27 -45.43
N PRO A 126 17.99 2.04 -44.89
CA PRO A 126 19.09 1.45 -44.14
C PRO A 126 20.36 1.38 -45.01
N ARG A 127 21.52 1.76 -44.43
CA ARG A 127 22.80 1.70 -45.15
C ARG A 127 23.21 0.27 -45.50
N ASN A 128 22.95 -0.67 -44.58
CA ASN A 128 23.19 -2.10 -44.77
C ASN A 128 21.87 -2.86 -44.53
N LEU A 129 21.23 -3.27 -45.63
CA LEU A 129 19.94 -3.98 -45.56
C LEU A 129 20.09 -5.36 -44.94
N THR A 130 21.15 -6.11 -45.28
CA THR A 130 21.37 -7.48 -44.79
C THR A 130 21.50 -7.49 -43.27
N GLN A 131 22.38 -6.66 -42.71
CA GLN A 131 22.58 -6.58 -41.27
C GLN A 131 21.32 -6.08 -40.54
N PHE A 132 20.60 -5.13 -41.13
CA PHE A 132 19.35 -4.63 -40.56
C PHE A 132 18.28 -5.72 -40.50
N CYS A 133 18.16 -6.53 -41.54
CA CYS A 133 17.18 -7.61 -41.61
C CYS A 133 17.54 -8.82 -40.74
N GLU A 134 18.82 -9.11 -40.52
CA GLU A 134 19.27 -10.09 -39.53
C GLU A 134 18.88 -9.66 -38.11
N GLN A 135 19.06 -8.38 -37.80
CA GLN A 135 18.71 -7.84 -36.48
C GLN A 135 17.20 -7.68 -36.28
N TYR A 136 16.45 -7.35 -37.34
CA TYR A 136 15.02 -7.10 -37.31
C TYR A 136 14.27 -7.89 -38.41
N PRO A 137 14.17 -9.21 -38.30
CA PRO A 137 13.59 -10.06 -39.35
C PRO A 137 12.11 -9.77 -39.60
N PHE A 138 11.38 -9.32 -38.57
CA PHE A 138 9.98 -8.89 -38.70
C PHE A 138 9.81 -7.70 -39.65
N ASN A 139 10.82 -6.85 -39.75
CA ASN A 139 10.77 -5.62 -40.54
C ASN A 139 11.04 -5.83 -42.03
N CYS A 140 11.58 -6.98 -42.42
CA CYS A 140 12.02 -7.28 -43.79
C CYS A 140 11.20 -8.41 -44.44
N ARG A 141 9.94 -8.57 -44.04
CA ARG A 141 9.02 -9.54 -44.66
C ARG A 141 8.57 -8.99 -46.02
N GLY A 142 9.00 -9.64 -47.12
CA GLY A 142 8.58 -9.32 -48.49
C GLY A 142 9.67 -8.62 -49.31
N ASP A 143 9.25 -7.80 -50.27
CA ASP A 143 10.17 -7.02 -51.12
C ASP A 143 10.80 -5.86 -50.31
N ASN A 144 12.14 -5.90 -50.18
CA ASN A 144 12.92 -4.96 -49.37
C ASN A 144 13.49 -3.79 -50.20
N SER A 145 13.21 -3.72 -51.51
CA SER A 145 13.78 -2.72 -52.41
C SER A 145 13.42 -1.29 -52.03
N ASN A 146 12.20 -1.08 -51.53
CA ASN A 146 11.63 0.20 -51.12
C ASN A 146 11.53 0.38 -49.60
N LEU A 147 12.31 -0.40 -48.84
CA LEU A 147 12.27 -0.36 -47.37
C LEU A 147 12.75 1.01 -46.85
N MET A 148 11.83 1.78 -46.28
CA MET A 148 12.12 3.02 -45.57
C MET A 148 11.83 2.88 -44.08
N ILE A 149 12.70 3.45 -43.26
CA ILE A 149 12.56 3.48 -41.81
C ILE A 149 12.66 4.91 -41.28
N PRO A 150 11.96 5.26 -40.18
CA PRO A 150 12.16 6.54 -39.52
C PRO A 150 13.63 6.73 -39.10
N LYS A 151 14.14 7.95 -39.23
CA LYS A 151 15.49 8.32 -38.81
C LYS A 151 15.66 8.08 -37.30
N ALA A 152 16.65 7.26 -36.93
CA ALA A 152 16.94 6.94 -35.53
C ALA A 152 17.76 8.02 -34.80
N ASP A 153 18.21 9.06 -35.51
CA ASP A 153 19.05 10.11 -34.96
C ASP A 153 18.28 10.98 -33.94
N MET A 154 18.93 11.26 -32.81
CA MET A 154 18.43 12.10 -31.72
C MET A 154 17.93 13.46 -32.20
N LYS A 155 18.52 14.02 -33.26
CA LYS A 155 18.12 15.31 -33.84
C LYS A 155 16.66 15.30 -34.32
N TYR A 156 16.21 14.22 -34.95
CA TYR A 156 14.86 14.11 -35.53
C TYR A 156 13.85 13.48 -34.58
N ARG A 157 14.31 12.98 -33.43
CA ARG A 157 13.47 12.27 -32.46
C ARG A 157 12.26 13.08 -32.01
N LYS A 158 12.44 14.38 -31.74
CA LYS A 158 11.33 15.28 -31.33
C LYS A 158 10.28 15.46 -32.42
N GLU A 159 10.73 15.63 -33.66
CA GLU A 159 9.85 15.79 -34.83
C GLU A 159 9.09 14.51 -35.14
N ILE A 160 9.76 13.35 -35.05
CA ILE A 160 9.15 12.04 -35.20
C ILE A 160 8.07 11.83 -34.13
N TYR A 161 8.34 12.10 -32.84
CA TYR A 161 7.30 11.96 -31.81
C TYR A 161 6.11 12.89 -32.02
N LYS A 162 6.34 14.10 -32.54
CA LYS A 162 5.26 15.03 -32.88
C LYS A 162 4.40 14.47 -34.02
N ALA A 163 5.02 13.99 -35.09
CA ALA A 163 4.33 13.33 -36.21
C ALA A 163 3.55 12.08 -35.75
N LEU A 164 4.16 11.24 -34.90
CA LEU A 164 3.50 10.06 -34.34
C LEU A 164 2.30 10.40 -33.47
N ARG A 165 2.39 11.48 -32.69
CA ARG A 165 1.25 11.97 -31.89
C ARG A 165 0.09 12.40 -32.80
N HIS A 166 0.37 13.07 -33.91
CA HIS A 166 -0.67 13.43 -34.88
C HIS A 166 -1.34 12.19 -35.50
N ILE A 167 -0.57 11.17 -35.89
CA ILE A 167 -1.10 9.91 -36.43
C ILE A 167 -1.91 9.13 -35.39
N HIS A 168 -1.48 9.12 -34.13
CA HIS A 168 -2.20 8.41 -33.07
C HIS A 168 -3.52 9.09 -32.70
N LEU A 169 -3.56 10.43 -32.70
CA LEU A 169 -4.79 11.18 -32.48
C LEU A 169 -5.81 10.92 -33.59
N SER A 170 -5.37 10.93 -34.86
CA SER A 170 -6.26 10.73 -36.00
C SER A 170 -6.78 9.29 -36.09
N SER A 171 -5.98 8.29 -35.75
CA SER A 171 -6.42 6.88 -35.70
C SER A 171 -7.41 6.62 -34.57
N SER A 172 -7.21 7.24 -33.41
CA SER A 172 -8.14 7.16 -32.27
C SER A 172 -9.51 7.77 -32.59
N LEU A 173 -9.53 8.91 -33.29
CA LEU A 173 -10.75 9.55 -33.81
C LEU A 173 -11.47 8.71 -34.87
N SER A 174 -10.71 7.93 -35.65
CA SER A 174 -11.26 7.05 -36.70
C SER A 174 -11.87 5.76 -36.13
N GLN A 175 -11.27 5.17 -35.10
CA GLN A 175 -11.84 4.02 -34.37
C GLN A 175 -13.13 4.38 -33.64
N ALA A 176 -13.27 5.62 -33.16
CA ALA A 176 -14.51 6.11 -32.55
C ALA A 176 -15.67 6.28 -33.57
N LYS A 177 -15.37 6.38 -34.87
CA LYS A 177 -16.37 6.57 -35.95
C LYS A 177 -16.71 5.30 -36.73
N GLY A 178 -15.95 4.22 -36.57
CA GLY A 178 -16.20 2.98 -37.29
C GLY A 178 -15.66 1.77 -36.53
N ASN A 179 -16.55 1.04 -35.87
CA ASN A 179 -16.25 -0.24 -35.25
C ASN A 179 -17.05 -1.37 -35.94
N PRO A 180 -16.51 -2.00 -37.00
CA PRO A 180 -16.98 -3.29 -37.52
C PRO A 180 -16.43 -4.50 -36.75
N TRP A 181 -15.55 -4.28 -35.75
CA TRP A 181 -14.95 -5.36 -34.96
C TRP A 181 -15.77 -5.67 -33.70
N SER A 182 -17.07 -5.92 -33.86
CA SER A 182 -17.79 -6.78 -32.92
C SER A 182 -17.51 -8.22 -33.35
N LEU A 183 -16.45 -8.84 -32.83
CA LEU A 183 -16.26 -10.28 -32.95
C LEU A 183 -17.40 -10.93 -32.14
N SER A 184 -18.48 -11.27 -32.83
CA SER A 184 -19.54 -12.11 -32.30
C SER A 184 -18.94 -13.50 -32.05
N VAL A 185 -18.51 -13.75 -30.82
CA VAL A 185 -18.12 -15.08 -30.37
C VAL A 185 -19.39 -15.92 -30.32
N THR A 186 -19.74 -16.57 -31.43
CA THR A 186 -20.74 -17.62 -31.46
C THR A 186 -20.22 -18.78 -30.60
N GLY A 187 -20.76 -18.91 -29.39
CA GLY A 187 -20.48 -20.03 -28.51
C GLY A 187 -21.02 -21.31 -29.13
N GLY A 188 -20.10 -22.18 -29.59
CA GLY A 188 -20.39 -23.58 -29.85
C GLY A 188 -20.79 -24.26 -28.54
N ARG A 189 -21.95 -24.90 -28.59
CA ARG A 189 -22.59 -25.64 -27.50
C ARG A 189 -21.92 -27.00 -27.32
#